data_AF-A0A0K1RUR3-F1
#
_entry.id   AF-A0A0K1RUR3-F1
#
_cell.length_a   1.000
_cell.length_b   1.000
_cell.length_c   1.000
_cell.angle_alpha   90.00
_cell.angle_beta   90.00
_cell.angle_gamma   90.00
#
_symmetry.space_group_name_H-M   'P 1'
#
loop_
_entity.id
_entity.type
_entity.pdbx_description
1 polymer ?
#
loop_
_entity_poly.entity_id
_entity_poly.type
_entity_poly.pdbx_seq_one_letter_code
_entity_poly.pdbx_strand_id
1 'polypeptide(L)'
;MRGEIIQRISGLMNATAPYTLTINCDEFLHPDILTMVLQYFQRFPDSWVMRLCTKRFQYGETKELTAPWQPLPQIEELLVWDKSSKNQDGSDRSGYLKEIPIVPFDKRKLDLMCFVRERKDHHGPHTENFDKKVWLTQMVQATCKDIVSLLPLMGPFKYIPFWCLDRLLGLFLQAKFFEQGQGKIIGHLMPSPEQLRMENNPPNIED
;
A
#
# COMPACT_ATOMS: atom_id res chain seq x y z
N MET A 1 -19.12 4.52 -6.42
CA MET A 1 -19.15 4.23 -4.95
C MET A 1 -19.60 2.82 -4.58
N ARG A 2 -20.90 2.44 -4.46
CA ARG A 2 -21.25 1.04 -4.02
C ARG A 2 -20.89 -0.05 -5.04
N GLY A 3 -21.16 0.18 -6.33
CA GLY A 3 -20.84 -0.78 -7.40
C GLY A 3 -19.33 -1.01 -7.54
N GLU A 4 -18.56 0.06 -7.45
CA GLU A 4 -17.09 0.08 -7.52
C GLU A 4 -16.42 -0.78 -6.44
N ILE A 5 -16.93 -0.76 -5.21
CA ILE A 5 -16.43 -1.59 -4.10
C ILE A 5 -16.69 -3.07 -4.35
N ILE A 6 -17.90 -3.42 -4.79
CA ILE A 6 -18.25 -4.81 -5.11
C ILE A 6 -17.38 -5.29 -6.27
N GLN A 7 -17.23 -4.47 -7.31
CA GLN A 7 -16.34 -4.76 -8.44
C GLN A 7 -14.89 -4.97 -7.97
N ARG A 8 -14.37 -4.11 -7.09
CA ARG A 8 -13.00 -4.22 -6.56
C ARG A 8 -12.83 -5.48 -5.72
N ILE A 9 -13.70 -5.73 -4.75
CA ILE A 9 -13.65 -6.96 -3.92
C ILE A 9 -13.78 -8.20 -4.79
N SER A 10 -14.73 -8.22 -5.73
CA SER A 10 -14.88 -9.32 -6.68
C SER A 10 -13.62 -9.52 -7.52
N GLY A 11 -12.98 -8.45 -8.00
CA GLY A 11 -11.70 -8.53 -8.72
C GLY A 11 -10.60 -9.14 -7.86
N LEU A 12 -10.43 -8.66 -6.62
CA LEU A 12 -9.41 -9.17 -5.69
C LEU A 12 -9.65 -10.64 -5.33
N MET A 13 -10.89 -11.07 -5.14
CA MET A 13 -11.23 -12.46 -4.84
C MET A 13 -10.99 -13.41 -6.01
N ASN A 14 -11.09 -12.93 -7.25
CA ASN A 14 -10.93 -13.74 -8.46
C ASN A 14 -9.52 -13.65 -9.07
N ALA A 15 -8.62 -12.85 -8.51
CA ALA A 15 -7.23 -12.77 -8.97
C ALA A 15 -6.53 -14.14 -8.86
N THR A 16 -5.88 -14.60 -9.92
CA THR A 16 -5.23 -15.92 -9.97
C THR A 16 -3.70 -15.86 -9.89
N ALA A 17 -3.12 -14.70 -10.21
CA ALA A 17 -1.68 -14.49 -10.14
C ALA A 17 -1.17 -14.50 -8.68
N PRO A 18 0.09 -14.86 -8.40
CA PRO A 18 0.65 -14.84 -7.05
C PRO A 18 0.66 -13.46 -6.39
N TYR A 19 0.75 -12.41 -7.20
CA TYR A 19 0.79 -11.02 -6.78
C TYR A 19 -0.35 -10.22 -7.40
N THR A 20 -0.93 -9.31 -6.63
CA THR A 20 -2.01 -8.42 -7.07
C THR A 20 -1.59 -6.96 -6.92
N LEU A 21 -1.77 -6.18 -7.98
CA LEU A 21 -1.59 -4.74 -7.99
C LEU A 21 -2.96 -4.09 -8.21
N THR A 22 -3.28 -3.05 -7.42
CA THR A 22 -4.41 -2.17 -7.74
C THR A 22 -3.89 -0.79 -8.11
N ILE A 23 -4.49 -0.24 -9.16
CA ILE A 23 -4.27 1.11 -9.68
C ILE A 23 -5.62 1.69 -10.10
N ASN A 24 -5.67 3.01 -10.25
CA ASN A 24 -6.80 3.69 -10.85
C ASN A 24 -6.69 3.69 -12.39
N CYS A 25 -7.79 3.98 -13.08
CA CYS A 25 -7.86 3.91 -14.55
C CYS A 25 -7.07 5.02 -15.26
N ASP A 26 -6.75 6.09 -14.55
CA ASP A 26 -6.01 7.28 -14.98
C ASP A 26 -4.52 7.23 -14.58
N GLU A 27 -4.05 6.07 -14.14
CA GLU A 27 -2.67 5.87 -13.69
C GLU A 27 -1.85 5.10 -14.70
N PHE A 28 -0.59 5.53 -14.88
CA PHE A 28 0.35 4.94 -15.83
C PHE A 28 1.40 4.14 -15.07
N LEU A 29 1.65 2.91 -15.54
CA LEU A 29 2.65 2.01 -14.98
C LEU A 29 3.90 1.96 -15.86
N HIS A 30 5.05 1.84 -15.21
CA HIS A 30 6.30 1.54 -15.90
C HIS A 30 6.19 0.19 -16.64
N PRO A 31 6.63 0.08 -17.91
CA PRO A 31 6.49 -1.16 -18.69
C PRO A 31 7.17 -2.37 -18.04
N ASP A 32 8.35 -2.18 -17.44
CA ASP A 32 9.11 -3.24 -16.78
C ASP A 32 8.65 -3.56 -15.34
N ILE A 33 7.47 -3.10 -14.93
CA ILE A 33 6.97 -3.31 -13.56
C ILE A 33 6.87 -4.79 -13.18
N LEU A 34 6.50 -5.66 -14.12
CA LEU A 34 6.38 -7.09 -13.88
C LEU A 34 7.74 -7.70 -13.47
N THR A 35 8.80 -7.39 -14.22
CA THR A 35 10.15 -7.88 -13.96
C THR A 35 10.61 -7.44 -12.57
N MET A 36 10.43 -6.15 -12.25
CA MET A 36 10.77 -5.59 -10.94
C MET A 36 10.02 -6.30 -9.80
N VAL A 37 8.71 -6.54 -9.96
CA VAL A 37 7.90 -7.22 -8.95
C VAL A 37 8.45 -8.61 -8.65
N LEU A 38 8.76 -9.38 -9.70
CA LEU A 38 9.29 -10.74 -9.55
C LEU A 38 10.65 -10.73 -8.85
N GLN A 39 11.56 -9.84 -9.26
CA GLN A 39 12.87 -9.69 -8.61
C GLN A 39 12.74 -9.28 -7.14
N TYR A 40 11.80 -8.37 -6.83
CA TYR A 40 11.57 -7.93 -5.46
C TYR A 40 11.10 -9.06 -4.55
N PHE A 41 10.06 -9.79 -4.95
CA PHE A 41 9.56 -10.89 -4.11
C PHE A 41 10.47 -12.12 -4.12
N GLN A 42 11.34 -12.27 -5.13
CA GLN A 42 12.43 -13.25 -5.08
C GLN A 42 13.47 -12.86 -4.02
N ARG A 43 13.84 -11.57 -3.93
CA ARG A 43 14.79 -11.07 -2.93
C ARG A 43 14.21 -11.03 -1.52
N PHE A 44 12.93 -10.69 -1.39
CA PHE A 44 12.23 -10.57 -0.11
C PHE A 44 10.99 -11.49 -0.07
N PRO A 45 11.17 -12.82 0.01
CA PRO A 45 10.08 -13.79 -0.08
C PRO A 45 9.08 -13.67 1.07
N ASP A 46 9.51 -13.18 2.24
CA ASP A 46 8.66 -12.98 3.41
C ASP A 46 7.88 -11.66 3.39
N SER A 47 8.13 -10.80 2.39
CA SER A 47 7.38 -9.53 2.25
C SER A 47 5.95 -9.79 1.83
N TRP A 48 5.02 -9.06 2.44
CA TRP A 48 3.60 -9.08 2.09
C TRP A 48 3.27 -8.09 0.98
N VAL A 49 4.07 -7.02 0.91
CA VAL A 49 3.79 -5.87 0.07
C VAL A 49 5.05 -5.23 -0.51
N MET A 50 4.92 -4.70 -1.73
CA MET A 50 5.86 -3.77 -2.34
C MET A 50 5.10 -2.48 -2.67
N ARG A 51 5.51 -1.35 -2.10
CA ARG A 51 4.88 -0.05 -2.40
C ARG A 51 5.63 0.65 -3.54
N LEU A 52 4.90 1.04 -4.57
CA LEU A 52 5.46 1.72 -5.73
C LEU A 52 5.84 3.17 -5.40
N CYS A 53 6.93 3.66 -5.99
CA CYS A 53 7.26 5.08 -6.02
C CYS A 53 6.35 5.77 -7.04
N THR A 54 5.63 6.79 -6.58
CA THR A 54 4.66 7.52 -7.39
C THR A 54 5.15 8.94 -7.69
N LYS A 55 5.06 9.35 -8.95
CA LYS A 55 5.22 10.75 -9.36
C LYS A 55 3.87 11.32 -9.79
N ARG A 56 3.56 12.52 -9.30
CA ARG A 56 2.32 13.24 -9.61
C ARG A 56 2.66 14.43 -10.49
N PHE A 57 1.88 14.60 -11.54
CA PHE A 57 1.97 15.73 -12.47
C PHE A 57 0.74 16.61 -12.33
N GLN A 58 0.81 17.86 -12.79
CA GLN A 58 -0.37 18.71 -12.75
C GLN A 58 -1.38 18.24 -13.80
N TYR A 59 -2.67 18.48 -13.51
CA TYR A 59 -3.74 18.16 -14.44
C TYR A 59 -3.50 18.85 -15.79
N GLY A 60 -3.60 18.08 -16.89
CA GLY A 60 -3.37 18.58 -18.24
C GLY A 60 -1.91 18.55 -18.72
N GLU A 61 -0.94 18.19 -17.88
CA GLU A 61 0.47 18.00 -18.26
C GLU A 61 0.71 16.63 -18.93
N THR A 62 -0.07 16.31 -19.97
CA THR A 62 -0.04 15.02 -20.68
C THR A 62 1.33 14.66 -21.27
N LYS A 63 2.14 15.67 -21.62
CA LYS A 63 3.50 15.50 -22.12
C LYS A 63 4.44 14.85 -21.11
N GLU A 64 4.31 15.17 -19.82
CA GLU A 64 5.20 14.61 -18.79
C GLU A 64 4.79 13.19 -18.38
N LEU A 65 3.50 12.88 -18.41
CA LEU A 65 3.00 11.52 -18.14
C LEU A 65 3.49 10.52 -19.18
N THR A 66 3.42 10.92 -20.44
CA THR A 66 3.81 10.13 -21.61
C THR A 66 5.30 10.21 -21.94
N ALA A 67 6.07 10.99 -21.17
CA ALA A 67 7.51 11.09 -21.35
C ALA A 67 8.17 9.70 -21.25
N PRO A 68 9.32 9.47 -21.89
CA PRO A 68 10.06 8.24 -21.72
C PRO A 68 10.30 7.92 -20.24
N TRP A 69 10.16 6.64 -19.89
CA TRP A 69 10.44 6.19 -18.53
C TRP A 69 11.94 6.17 -18.26
N GLN A 70 12.32 6.53 -17.05
CA GLN A 70 13.69 6.33 -16.58
C GLN A 70 13.90 4.84 -16.26
N PRO A 71 15.09 4.29 -16.53
CA PRO A 71 15.36 2.88 -16.27
C PRO A 71 15.19 2.57 -14.78
N LEU A 72 14.48 1.49 -14.48
CA LEU A 72 14.27 1.05 -13.11
C LEU A 72 15.59 0.64 -12.43
N PRO A 73 15.71 0.85 -11.10
CA PRO A 73 16.90 0.44 -10.38
C PRO A 73 16.97 -1.10 -10.28
N GLN A 74 18.19 -1.65 -10.30
CA GLN A 74 18.42 -3.08 -10.11
C GLN A 74 18.06 -3.47 -8.68
N ILE A 75 17.04 -4.31 -8.53
CA ILE A 75 16.45 -4.65 -7.23
C ILE A 75 17.47 -5.32 -6.32
N GLU A 76 18.37 -6.11 -6.88
CA GLU A 76 19.39 -6.87 -6.16
C GLU A 76 20.43 -5.96 -5.48
N GLU A 77 20.72 -4.80 -6.09
CA GLU A 77 21.75 -3.86 -5.64
C GLU A 77 21.22 -2.83 -4.63
N LEU A 78 19.91 -2.71 -4.48
CA LEU A 78 19.31 -1.72 -3.59
C LEU A 78 19.63 -2.00 -2.12
N LEU A 79 20.07 -0.99 -1.38
CA LEU A 79 20.27 -1.10 0.07
C LEU A 79 18.95 -0.85 0.81
N VAL A 80 18.73 -1.61 1.89
CA VAL A 80 17.59 -1.39 2.79
C VAL A 80 17.97 -0.34 3.81
N TRP A 81 17.14 0.68 3.94
CA TRP A 81 17.31 1.72 4.93
C TRP A 81 16.68 1.31 6.26
N ASP A 82 17.53 1.03 7.25
CA ASP A 82 17.13 0.74 8.62
C ASP A 82 17.09 2.03 9.46
N LYS A 83 15.89 2.35 9.96
CA LYS A 83 15.64 3.48 10.88
C LYS A 83 16.43 3.38 12.19
N SER A 84 16.85 2.19 12.60
CA SER A 84 17.57 1.93 13.85
C SER A 84 19.05 2.32 13.77
N SER A 85 19.61 2.40 12.56
CA SER A 85 21.00 2.75 12.34
C SER A 85 21.22 4.26 12.55
N LYS A 86 21.76 4.61 13.72
CA LYS A 86 22.05 6.01 14.14
C LYS A 86 23.08 6.76 13.28
N ASN A 87 23.67 6.12 12.28
CA ASN A 87 24.78 6.65 11.49
C ASN A 87 24.45 6.67 9.99
N GLN A 88 23.49 7.48 9.55
CA GLN A 88 23.41 7.82 8.13
C GLN A 88 23.04 9.30 7.98
N ASP A 89 24.04 10.08 7.57
CA ASP A 89 23.95 11.49 7.22
C ASP A 89 22.80 11.71 6.24
N GLY A 90 22.04 12.79 6.47
CA GLY A 90 20.78 13.07 5.79
C GLY A 90 20.86 13.43 4.31
N SER A 91 21.95 13.11 3.59
CA SER A 91 22.29 13.73 2.31
C SER A 91 21.90 12.96 1.05
N ASP A 92 21.60 11.66 1.06
CA ASP A 92 21.02 11.04 -0.14
C ASP A 92 20.13 9.82 0.15
N ARG A 93 18.84 10.09 0.36
CA ARG A 93 17.80 9.08 0.65
C ARG A 93 17.07 8.61 -0.61
N SER A 94 17.57 8.98 -1.79
CA SER A 94 16.84 8.85 -3.06
C SER A 94 16.94 7.44 -3.68
N GLY A 95 17.90 6.61 -3.24
CA GLY A 95 18.17 5.28 -3.79
C GLY A 95 17.98 4.08 -2.83
N TYR A 96 17.39 4.28 -1.65
CA TYR A 96 17.23 3.20 -0.66
C TYR A 96 15.81 2.64 -0.61
N LEU A 97 15.69 1.34 -0.35
CA LEU A 97 14.42 0.69 0.02
C LEU A 97 14.04 1.12 1.43
N LYS A 98 12.87 1.72 1.58
CA LYS A 98 12.39 2.17 2.90
C LYS A 98 11.48 1.13 3.51
N GLU A 99 11.84 0.64 4.68
CA GLU A 99 11.04 -0.35 5.40
C GLU A 99 9.64 0.18 5.74
N ILE A 100 8.66 -0.70 5.58
CA ILE A 100 7.28 -0.49 6.00
C ILE A 100 7.09 -1.33 7.27
N PRO A 101 7.23 -0.73 8.46
CA PRO A 101 7.07 -1.47 9.70
C PRO A 101 5.62 -1.90 9.90
N ILE A 102 5.42 -3.06 10.52
CA ILE A 102 4.17 -3.30 11.25
C ILE A 102 4.19 -2.35 12.45
N VAL A 103 3.34 -1.31 12.43
CA VAL A 103 3.22 -0.40 13.58
C VAL A 103 2.87 -1.26 14.79
N PRO A 104 3.62 -1.16 15.90
CA PRO A 104 3.33 -1.96 17.07
C PRO A 104 1.99 -1.48 17.63
N PHE A 105 0.95 -2.29 17.45
CA PHE A 105 -0.09 -2.35 18.46
C PHE A 105 0.57 -2.98 19.68
N ASP A 106 1.18 -2.15 20.53
CA ASP A 106 1.61 -2.57 21.87
C ASP A 106 0.36 -2.78 22.73
N LYS A 107 -0.43 -3.79 22.37
CA LYS A 107 -1.63 -4.20 23.08
C LYS A 107 -1.21 -4.97 24.33
N ARG A 108 -0.76 -4.23 25.34
CA ARG A 108 -0.82 -4.72 26.72
C ARG A 108 -1.88 -4.02 27.55
N LYS A 109 -2.41 -2.86 27.13
CA LYS A 109 -3.52 -2.19 27.84
C LYS A 109 -4.43 -1.45 26.86
N LEU A 110 -5.74 -1.60 27.03
CA LEU A 110 -6.74 -0.68 26.49
C LEU A 110 -6.42 0.72 27.04
N ASP A 111 -5.79 1.57 26.23
CA ASP A 111 -5.46 2.94 26.62
C ASP A 111 -6.68 3.84 26.42
N LEU A 112 -7.55 3.91 27.43
CA LEU A 112 -8.72 4.79 27.43
C LEU A 112 -8.34 6.29 27.37
N MET A 113 -7.07 6.66 27.62
CA MET A 113 -6.58 8.02 27.46
C MET A 113 -6.33 8.40 26.00
N CYS A 114 -6.44 7.47 25.04
CA CYS A 114 -6.35 7.76 23.61
C CYS A 114 -7.43 8.73 23.10
N PHE A 115 -8.54 8.91 23.84
CA PHE A 115 -9.60 9.88 23.52
C PHE A 115 -9.25 11.32 23.94
N VAL A 116 -8.26 11.49 24.82
CA VAL A 116 -7.88 12.80 25.39
C VAL A 116 -6.49 13.24 24.94
N ARG A 117 -5.59 12.29 24.68
CA ARG A 117 -4.24 12.57 24.19
C ARG A 117 -4.25 12.76 22.67
N GLU A 118 -3.47 13.73 22.21
CA GLU A 118 -3.19 13.90 20.80
C GLU A 118 -2.53 12.63 20.25
N ARG A 119 -3.20 11.98 19.32
CA ARG A 119 -2.74 10.76 18.65
C ARG A 119 -1.47 11.06 17.86
N LYS A 120 -0.34 10.44 18.20
CA LYS A 120 0.94 10.61 17.45
C LYS A 120 1.19 9.50 16.42
N ASP A 121 0.34 8.47 16.41
CA ASP A 121 0.43 7.34 15.48
C ASP A 121 0.19 7.77 14.03
N HIS A 122 -0.54 8.87 13.79
CA HIS A 122 -0.76 9.42 12.46
C HIS A 122 0.50 10.02 11.78
N HIS A 123 1.62 10.18 12.51
CA HIS A 123 2.87 10.73 11.94
C HIS A 123 3.80 9.67 11.31
N GLY A 124 3.49 8.37 11.44
CA GLY A 124 4.25 7.29 10.80
C GLY A 124 3.98 7.18 9.28
N PRO A 125 4.83 6.49 8.51
CA PRO A 125 4.53 6.16 7.13
C PRO A 125 3.34 5.21 7.08
N HIS A 126 2.16 5.77 6.83
CA HIS A 126 0.92 5.00 6.79
C HIS A 126 0.82 4.18 5.51
N THR A 127 0.47 2.92 5.72
CA THR A 127 0.06 1.98 4.67
C THR A 127 -1.43 2.06 4.38
N GLU A 128 -2.09 3.12 4.85
CA GLU A 128 -3.54 3.22 4.85
C GLU A 128 -4.14 3.05 3.45
N ASN A 129 -3.52 3.50 2.36
CA ASN A 129 -4.08 3.22 1.03
C ASN A 129 -3.64 1.84 0.54
N PHE A 130 -4.58 0.90 0.37
CA PHE A 130 -4.34 -0.40 -0.28
C PHE A 130 -3.77 -0.23 -1.70
N ASP A 131 -4.16 0.85 -2.36
CA ASP A 131 -3.78 1.21 -3.71
C ASP A 131 -2.28 1.51 -3.90
N LYS A 132 -1.79 1.35 -5.14
CA LYS A 132 -0.40 1.66 -5.56
C LYS A 132 0.65 0.77 -4.91
N LYS A 133 0.21 -0.44 -4.57
CA LYS A 133 0.99 -1.47 -3.90
C LYS A 133 0.74 -2.79 -4.57
N VAL A 134 1.80 -3.58 -4.63
CA VAL A 134 1.74 -4.97 -5.06
C VAL A 134 1.70 -5.83 -3.80
N TRP A 135 0.67 -6.64 -3.67
CA TRP A 135 0.40 -7.47 -2.51
C TRP A 135 0.47 -8.95 -2.87
N LEU A 136 0.77 -9.81 -1.89
CA LEU A 136 0.55 -11.26 -2.01
C LEU A 136 -0.95 -11.55 -2.16
N THR A 137 -1.35 -12.12 -3.30
CA THR A 137 -2.75 -12.35 -3.65
C THR A 137 -3.46 -13.22 -2.60
N GLN A 138 -2.78 -14.26 -2.11
CA GLN A 138 -3.35 -15.17 -1.11
C GLN A 138 -3.77 -14.43 0.17
N MET A 139 -2.95 -13.48 0.64
CA MET A 139 -3.24 -12.69 1.84
C MET A 139 -4.42 -11.74 1.63
N VAL A 140 -4.47 -11.11 0.45
CA VAL A 140 -5.57 -10.21 0.06
C VAL A 140 -6.88 -10.99 -0.03
N GLN A 141 -6.88 -12.15 -0.68
CA GLN A 141 -8.07 -13.00 -0.79
C GLN A 141 -8.57 -13.47 0.57
N ALA A 142 -7.66 -13.90 1.45
CA ALA A 142 -8.00 -14.30 2.82
C ALA A 142 -8.59 -13.12 3.62
N THR A 143 -8.14 -11.89 3.36
CA THR A 143 -8.67 -10.69 4.00
C THR A 143 -10.03 -10.30 3.43
N CYS A 144 -10.21 -10.37 2.11
CA CYS A 144 -11.48 -10.07 1.44
C CYS A 144 -12.59 -11.02 1.88
N LYS A 145 -12.30 -12.33 2.03
CA LYS A 145 -13.29 -13.32 2.50
C LYS A 145 -13.81 -12.99 3.89
N ASP A 146 -12.94 -12.60 4.81
CA ASP A 146 -13.32 -12.20 6.17
C ASP A 146 -14.10 -10.88 6.17
N ILE A 147 -13.66 -9.89 5.40
CA ILE A 147 -14.40 -8.63 5.30
C ILE A 147 -15.80 -8.88 4.76
N VAL A 148 -15.94 -9.69 3.70
CA VAL A 148 -17.23 -10.06 3.10
C VAL A 148 -18.15 -10.77 4.10
N SER A 149 -17.61 -11.65 4.95
CA SER A 149 -18.39 -12.35 5.97
C SER A 149 -18.82 -11.45 7.13
N LEU A 150 -18.12 -10.34 7.37
CA LEU A 150 -18.45 -9.33 8.37
C LEU A 150 -19.42 -8.24 7.87
N LEU A 151 -19.72 -8.21 6.57
CA LEU A 151 -20.66 -7.25 5.99
C LEU A 151 -22.10 -7.36 6.47
N PRO A 152 -22.69 -8.55 6.73
CA PRO A 152 -24.04 -8.65 7.26
C PRO A 152 -24.06 -8.28 8.75
N LEU A 153 -24.84 -7.25 9.12
CA LEU A 153 -25.03 -6.80 10.49
C LEU A 153 -26.14 -7.61 11.19
N MET A 154 -27.30 -7.75 10.53
CA MET A 154 -28.44 -8.61 10.92
C MET A 154 -29.46 -8.67 9.77
N GLY A 155 -29.93 -9.85 9.37
CA GLY A 155 -30.92 -9.99 8.29
C GLY A 155 -30.46 -9.29 6.98
N PRO A 156 -31.30 -8.47 6.31
CA PRO A 156 -30.91 -7.78 5.08
C PRO A 156 -29.98 -6.57 5.31
N PHE A 157 -29.67 -6.20 6.56
CA PHE A 157 -28.87 -5.02 6.85
C PHE A 157 -27.38 -5.33 6.76
N LYS A 158 -26.69 -4.67 5.81
CA LYS A 158 -25.23 -4.73 5.64
C LYS A 158 -24.60 -3.39 6.02
N TYR A 159 -23.54 -3.37 6.83
CA TYR A 159 -22.83 -2.14 7.21
C TYR A 159 -21.41 -2.13 6.62
N ILE A 160 -21.14 -1.14 5.76
CA ILE A 160 -19.79 -0.77 5.35
C ILE A 160 -19.75 0.75 5.36
N PRO A 161 -18.84 1.42 6.08
CA PRO A 161 -18.48 2.78 5.76
C PRO A 161 -17.78 2.77 4.38
N PHE A 162 -18.57 2.99 3.32
CA PHE A 162 -18.20 2.82 1.90
C PHE A 162 -17.02 3.68 1.45
N TRP A 163 -16.70 4.74 2.18
CA TRP A 163 -15.74 5.78 1.82
C TRP A 163 -14.27 5.36 2.03
N CYS A 164 -14.03 4.20 2.65
CA CYS A 164 -12.72 3.84 3.19
C CYS A 164 -12.29 2.40 2.87
N LEU A 165 -12.79 1.76 1.79
CA LEU A 165 -12.46 0.34 1.52
C LEU A 165 -10.95 0.09 1.50
N ASP A 166 -10.18 0.95 0.83
CA ASP A 166 -8.72 0.79 0.74
C ASP A 166 -8.05 0.90 2.11
N ARG A 167 -8.53 1.85 2.92
CA ARG A 167 -8.09 2.01 4.31
C ARG A 167 -8.46 0.83 5.17
N LEU A 168 -9.68 0.33 5.01
CA LEU A 168 -10.17 -0.86 5.70
C LEU A 168 -9.33 -2.08 5.32
N LEU A 169 -9.09 -2.32 4.02
CA LEU A 169 -8.29 -3.44 3.52
C LEU A 169 -6.85 -3.38 4.06
N GLY A 170 -6.20 -2.22 3.95
CA GLY A 170 -4.84 -2.03 4.44
C GLY A 170 -4.72 -2.29 5.95
N LEU A 171 -5.63 -1.71 6.75
CA LEU A 171 -5.66 -1.87 8.20
C LEU A 171 -6.02 -3.30 8.61
N PHE A 172 -7.01 -3.92 7.96
CA PHE A 172 -7.45 -5.27 8.30
C PHE A 172 -6.37 -6.30 8.00
N LEU A 173 -5.67 -6.17 6.86
CA LEU A 173 -4.56 -7.05 6.51
C LEU A 173 -3.44 -6.95 7.55
N GLN A 174 -3.06 -5.74 7.95
CA GLN A 174 -2.09 -5.54 9.02
C GLN A 174 -2.55 -6.15 10.35
N ALA A 175 -3.82 -5.97 10.73
CA ALA A 175 -4.36 -6.49 11.97
C ALA A 175 -4.46 -8.02 11.98
N LYS A 176 -4.85 -8.64 10.86
CA LYS A 176 -5.06 -10.08 10.73
C LYS A 176 -3.75 -10.87 10.83
N PHE A 177 -2.69 -10.36 10.22
CA PHE A 177 -1.39 -11.03 10.17
C PHE A 177 -0.38 -10.46 11.19
N PHE A 178 -0.83 -9.59 12.09
CA PHE A 178 0.01 -9.00 13.13
C PHE A 178 0.58 -10.08 14.06
N GLU A 179 1.91 -10.10 14.21
CA GLU A 179 2.62 -10.93 15.17
C GLU A 179 3.29 -10.03 16.21
N GLN A 180 2.94 -10.19 17.49
CA GLN A 180 3.46 -9.37 18.57
C GLN A 180 4.94 -9.66 18.83
N GLY A 181 5.78 -8.62 18.88
CA GLY A 181 7.14 -8.70 19.41
C GLY A 181 8.26 -8.94 18.41
N GLN A 182 8.00 -9.04 17.10
CA GLN A 182 9.04 -9.37 16.12
C GLN A 182 9.61 -8.21 15.30
N GLY A 183 9.19 -6.95 15.51
CA GLY A 183 9.71 -5.83 14.69
C GLY A 183 9.56 -6.09 13.18
N LYS A 184 8.57 -6.91 12.80
CA LYS A 184 8.44 -7.50 11.48
C LYS A 184 8.11 -6.39 10.47
N ILE A 185 8.83 -6.39 9.36
CA ILE A 185 8.65 -5.47 8.25
C ILE A 185 7.70 -6.16 7.27
N ILE A 186 6.61 -5.48 6.86
CA ILE A 186 5.67 -6.09 5.89
C ILE A 186 6.18 -5.98 4.45
N GLY A 187 7.20 -5.17 4.23
CA GLY A 187 7.81 -4.94 2.93
C GLY A 187 8.41 -3.55 2.85
N HIS A 188 8.58 -3.05 1.63
CA HIS A 188 9.38 -1.87 1.37
C HIS A 188 8.68 -0.90 0.41
N LEU A 189 9.01 0.38 0.55
CA LEU A 189 8.73 1.41 -0.44
C LEU A 189 9.93 1.50 -1.40
N MET A 190 9.61 1.40 -2.69
CA MET A 190 10.57 1.52 -3.77
C MET A 190 11.18 2.92 -3.83
N PRO A 191 12.50 3.05 -4.10
CA PRO A 191 13.13 4.33 -4.36
C PRO A 191 12.75 4.89 -5.73
N SER A 192 13.21 6.13 -5.99
CA SER A 192 13.19 6.69 -7.33
C SER A 192 14.15 5.91 -8.25
N PRO A 193 13.95 5.91 -9.58
CA PRO A 193 12.89 6.57 -10.36
C PRO A 193 11.48 6.05 -10.11
N GLU A 194 10.45 6.77 -10.54
CA GLU A 194 9.04 6.39 -10.31
C GLU A 194 8.61 5.14 -11.09
N GLN A 195 7.78 4.29 -10.47
CA GLN A 195 7.14 3.14 -11.13
C GLN A 195 5.71 3.45 -11.56
N LEU A 196 5.10 4.49 -10.97
CA LEU A 196 3.73 4.90 -11.24
C LEU A 196 3.66 6.41 -11.44
N ARG A 197 3.00 6.82 -12.52
CA ARG A 197 2.72 8.22 -12.82
C ARG A 197 1.22 8.46 -12.78
N MET A 198 0.83 9.61 -12.24
CA MET A 198 -0.58 9.98 -12.17
C MET A 198 -0.76 11.49 -12.32
N GLU A 199 -1.93 11.88 -12.80
CA GLU A 199 -2.36 13.28 -12.76
C GLU A 199 -2.89 13.64 -11.38
N ASN A 200 -2.62 14.86 -10.96
CA ASN A 200 -3.28 15.45 -9.82
C ASN A 200 -4.59 16.07 -10.30
N ASN A 201 -5.62 15.24 -10.47
CA ASN A 201 -6.96 15.74 -10.78
C ASN A 201 -7.39 16.71 -9.66
N PRO A 202 -7.82 17.94 -9.99
CA PRO A 202 -8.47 18.78 -9.00
C PRO A 202 -9.66 18.00 -8.42
N PRO A 203 -9.99 18.16 -7.12
CA PRO A 203 -11.21 17.56 -6.59
C PRO A 203 -12.36 18.07 -7.46
N ASN A 204 -13.08 17.16 -8.12
CA ASN A 204 -14.28 17.51 -8.87
C ASN A 204 -15.23 18.23 -7.91
N ILE A 205 -15.24 19.56 -7.95
CA ILE A 205 -16.40 20.36 -7.60
C ILE A 205 -17.22 20.35 -8.90
N GLU A 206 -17.93 19.25 -9.12
CA GLU A 206 -19.00 19.22 -10.10
C GLU A 206 -20.31 19.24 -9.32
N ASP A 207 -21.08 20.32 -9.54
CA ASP A 207 -22.47 20.54 -9.14
C ASP A 207 -23.42 19.47 -9.69
#